data_AF-A0A351R093-F1
#
_entry.id   AF-A0A351R093-F1
#
_cell.length_a   1.000
_cell.length_b   1.000
_cell.length_c   1.000
_cell.angle_alpha   90.00
_cell.angle_beta   90.00
_cell.angle_gamma   90.00
#
_symmetry.space_group_name_H-M   'P 1'
#
loop_
_entity.id
_entity.type
_entity.pdbx_description
1 polymer ?
#
loop_
_entity_poly.entity_id
_entity_poly.type
_entity_poly.pdbx_seq_one_letter_code
_entity_poly.pdbx_strand_id
1 'polypeptide(L)'
;RMIAGLESITEGEIFIGDKLVNNVAPRERDIAMVFQSYALYPHMTVYKNMAFGLEMKKVPKDEIHKKITEVAKTLDIEELLYRNPKQLSGGQCQRVALGRAIVRNPSVFLLDEPLSNLDAKLRTQMRTEIIKLHKTLGTTFLYVTHDQTEAMTMADRIVLMKDGLIQQVDTPMNLYNNPCNLFVAEFMGSPKMNTLEVTLINNSNNFYAKLNCITIKLPNTDKIKSLFNNYANKSIILGFRPEDIYVENNTIKDSLSNIISTKVDITELMGSESYLYLDCNGNKLIAKVPSSTD
;
A
#
# COMPACT_ATOMS: atom_id res chain seq x y z
N ARG A 1 5.74 -2.92 -15.93
CA ARG A 1 5.91 -2.61 -17.39
C ARG A 1 5.89 -3.86 -18.28
N MET A 2 6.50 -4.98 -17.89
CA MET A 2 6.41 -6.27 -18.62
C MET A 2 4.99 -6.75 -18.93
N ILE A 3 4.06 -6.68 -17.96
CA ILE A 3 2.63 -7.01 -18.16
C ILE A 3 2.04 -6.16 -19.30
N ALA A 4 2.42 -4.89 -19.36
CA ALA A 4 1.96 -3.96 -20.39
C ALA A 4 2.54 -4.24 -21.79
N GLY A 5 3.61 -5.03 -21.88
CA GLY A 5 4.37 -5.27 -23.11
C GLY A 5 5.30 -4.12 -23.50
N LEU A 6 5.54 -3.17 -22.60
CA LEU A 6 6.49 -2.07 -22.81
C LEU A 6 7.95 -2.49 -22.60
N GLU A 7 8.16 -3.65 -22.00
CA GLU A 7 9.46 -4.29 -21.77
C GLU A 7 9.34 -5.76 -22.12
N SER A 8 10.43 -6.35 -22.63
CA SER A 8 10.52 -7.78 -22.92
C SER A 8 10.68 -8.60 -21.65
N ILE A 9 10.14 -9.81 -21.66
CA ILE A 9 10.25 -10.77 -20.57
C ILE A 9 11.41 -11.72 -20.92
N THR A 10 12.38 -11.86 -20.02
CA THR A 10 13.53 -12.74 -20.25
C THR A 10 13.14 -14.22 -20.15
N GLU A 11 12.40 -14.59 -19.11
CA GLU A 11 11.94 -15.96 -18.84
C GLU A 11 10.56 -15.95 -18.15
N GLY A 12 9.88 -17.09 -18.20
CA GLY A 12 8.54 -17.26 -17.63
C GLY A 12 7.41 -16.81 -18.55
N GLU A 13 6.18 -16.93 -18.08
CA GLU A 13 4.97 -16.75 -18.87
C GLU A 13 4.03 -15.75 -18.21
N ILE A 14 3.43 -14.86 -19.01
CA ILE A 14 2.37 -13.95 -18.57
C ILE A 14 1.11 -14.27 -19.36
N PHE A 15 0.04 -14.56 -18.62
CA PHE A 15 -1.29 -14.79 -19.17
C PHE A 15 -2.22 -13.63 -18.81
N ILE A 16 -3.06 -13.22 -19.76
CA ILE A 16 -4.20 -12.32 -19.53
C ILE A 16 -5.45 -13.07 -19.97
N GLY A 17 -6.31 -13.41 -19.00
CA GLY A 17 -7.28 -14.49 -19.20
C GLY A 17 -6.54 -15.78 -19.54
N ASP A 18 -7.00 -16.48 -20.58
CA ASP A 18 -6.37 -17.73 -21.05
C ASP A 18 -5.28 -17.50 -22.12
N LYS A 19 -4.95 -16.25 -22.46
CA LYS A 19 -4.03 -15.91 -23.55
C LYS A 19 -2.61 -15.66 -23.04
N LEU A 20 -1.63 -16.41 -23.54
CA LEU A 20 -0.21 -16.11 -23.36
C LEU A 20 0.15 -14.82 -24.11
N VAL A 21 0.62 -13.80 -23.38
CA VAL A 21 0.87 -12.46 -23.96
C VAL A 21 2.33 -12.09 -24.15
N ASN A 22 3.28 -12.97 -23.84
CA ASN A 22 4.73 -12.67 -23.92
C ASN A 22 5.15 -11.99 -25.23
N ASN A 23 4.68 -12.52 -26.37
CA ASN A 23 5.00 -12.03 -27.72
C ASN A 23 3.87 -11.19 -28.36
N VAL A 24 2.86 -10.79 -27.58
CA VAL A 24 1.75 -9.98 -28.05
C VAL A 24 2.10 -8.49 -27.92
N ALA A 25 1.90 -7.71 -28.97
CA ALA A 25 2.16 -6.27 -28.95
C ALA A 25 1.26 -5.55 -27.91
N PRO A 26 1.73 -4.48 -27.23
CA PRO A 26 0.96 -3.77 -26.19
C PRO A 26 -0.47 -3.40 -26.58
N ARG A 27 -0.65 -2.96 -27.83
CA ARG A 27 -1.97 -2.55 -28.35
C ARG A 27 -2.99 -3.70 -28.45
N GLU A 28 -2.51 -4.95 -28.47
CA GLU A 28 -3.28 -6.19 -28.65
C GLU A 28 -3.47 -6.98 -27.34
N ARG A 29 -2.93 -6.48 -26.22
CA ARG A 29 -3.03 -7.12 -24.89
C ARG A 29 -4.34 -6.83 -24.14
N ASP A 30 -5.24 -6.04 -24.74
CA ASP A 30 -6.52 -5.62 -24.15
C ASP A 30 -6.42 -5.04 -22.73
N ILE A 31 -5.43 -4.17 -22.54
CA ILE A 31 -5.15 -3.48 -21.28
C ILE A 31 -5.22 -1.95 -21.46
N ALA A 32 -5.45 -1.24 -20.36
CA ALA A 32 -5.20 0.20 -20.30
C ALA A 32 -4.17 0.51 -19.22
N MET A 33 -3.23 1.38 -19.55
CA MET A 33 -2.18 1.83 -18.63
C MET A 33 -2.34 3.31 -18.31
N VAL A 34 -2.23 3.66 -17.02
CA VAL A 34 -2.20 5.02 -16.49
C VAL A 34 -0.81 5.25 -15.90
N PHE A 35 -0.11 6.25 -16.43
CA PHE A 35 1.26 6.56 -16.04
C PHE A 35 1.31 7.65 -14.97
N GLN A 36 2.39 7.63 -14.18
CA GLN A 36 2.73 8.66 -13.19
C GLN A 36 2.66 10.10 -13.73
N SER A 37 3.11 10.33 -14.97
CA SER A 37 3.16 11.65 -15.61
C SER A 37 1.90 12.04 -16.39
N TYR A 38 0.77 11.35 -16.18
CA TYR A 38 -0.51 11.44 -16.92
C TYR A 38 -0.42 11.00 -18.40
N ALA A 39 0.71 11.25 -19.05
CA ALA A 39 1.01 10.96 -20.46
C ALA A 39 -0.08 11.44 -21.42
N LEU A 40 -0.67 12.63 -21.17
CA LEU A 40 -1.69 13.23 -22.02
C LEU A 40 -1.05 13.95 -23.22
N TYR A 41 -1.72 13.94 -24.37
CA TYR A 41 -1.29 14.68 -25.55
C TYR A 41 -1.58 16.17 -25.36
N PRO A 42 -0.55 17.03 -25.24
CA PRO A 42 -0.72 18.43 -24.83
C PRO A 42 -1.36 19.32 -25.91
N HIS A 43 -1.37 18.85 -27.16
CA HIS A 43 -1.92 19.53 -28.33
C HIS A 43 -3.34 19.06 -28.68
N MET A 44 -3.90 18.14 -27.89
CA MET A 44 -5.25 17.63 -28.05
C MET A 44 -6.13 18.07 -26.89
N THR A 45 -7.41 18.32 -27.14
CA THR A 45 -8.38 18.57 -26.06
C THR A 45 -8.58 17.32 -25.19
N VAL A 46 -9.22 17.46 -24.03
CA VAL A 46 -9.62 16.33 -23.19
C VAL A 46 -10.45 15.31 -23.97
N TYR A 47 -11.46 15.76 -24.72
CA TYR A 47 -12.27 14.89 -25.56
C TYR A 47 -11.42 14.09 -26.55
N LYS A 48 -10.50 14.76 -27.27
CA LYS A 48 -9.60 14.10 -28.23
C LYS A 48 -8.64 13.12 -27.56
N ASN A 49 -8.13 13.46 -26.37
CA ASN A 49 -7.30 12.55 -25.57
C ASN A 49 -8.04 11.26 -25.22
N MET A 50 -9.32 11.35 -24.86
CA MET A 50 -10.16 10.19 -24.57
C MET A 50 -10.58 9.43 -25.84
N ALA A 51 -10.89 10.14 -26.92
CA ALA A 51 -11.34 9.55 -28.19
C ALA A 51 -10.24 8.78 -28.93
N PHE A 52 -8.98 9.22 -28.83
CA PHE A 52 -7.87 8.75 -29.66
C PHE A 52 -7.76 7.22 -29.77
N GLY A 53 -7.83 6.51 -28.65
CA GLY A 53 -7.73 5.04 -28.65
C GLY A 53 -8.90 4.33 -29.34
N LEU A 54 -10.09 4.91 -29.30
CA LEU A 54 -11.28 4.39 -29.96
C LEU A 54 -11.29 4.71 -31.45
N GLU A 55 -10.81 5.89 -31.84
CA GLU A 55 -10.63 6.30 -33.24
C GLU A 55 -9.64 5.38 -33.96
N MET A 56 -8.52 5.02 -33.31
CA MET A 56 -7.56 4.05 -33.84
C MET A 56 -8.14 2.64 -34.02
N LYS A 57 -9.13 2.28 -33.19
CA LYS A 57 -9.92 1.04 -33.32
C LYS A 57 -11.07 1.15 -34.34
N LYS A 58 -11.22 2.30 -35.02
CA LYS A 58 -12.30 2.60 -35.99
C LYS A 58 -13.71 2.46 -35.41
N VAL A 59 -13.88 2.76 -34.12
CA VAL A 59 -15.22 2.80 -33.48
C VAL A 59 -16.05 3.93 -34.09
N PRO A 60 -17.37 3.73 -34.35
CA PRO A 60 -18.24 4.78 -34.88
C PRO A 60 -18.25 6.05 -34.01
N LYS A 61 -18.31 7.23 -34.64
CA LYS A 61 -18.23 8.52 -33.93
C LYS A 61 -19.32 8.70 -32.87
N ASP A 62 -20.54 8.23 -33.15
CA ASP A 62 -21.67 8.35 -32.22
C ASP A 62 -21.45 7.49 -30.96
N GLU A 63 -20.87 6.30 -31.12
CA GLU A 63 -20.49 5.44 -29.99
C GLU A 63 -19.34 6.04 -29.18
N ILE A 64 -18.34 6.62 -29.85
CA ILE A 64 -17.24 7.34 -29.18
C ILE A 64 -17.80 8.46 -28.32
N HIS A 65 -18.68 9.28 -28.89
CA HIS A 65 -19.29 10.40 -28.17
C HIS A 65 -20.08 9.92 -26.95
N LYS A 66 -20.93 8.90 -27.12
CA LYS A 66 -21.71 8.31 -26.01
C LYS A 66 -20.82 7.82 -24.87
N LYS A 67 -19.77 7.04 -25.19
CA LYS A 67 -18.82 6.51 -24.19
C LYS A 67 -18.06 7.62 -23.46
N ILE A 68 -17.59 8.63 -24.20
CA ILE A 68 -16.85 9.74 -23.60
C ILE A 68 -17.75 10.53 -22.66
N THR A 69 -18.99 10.84 -23.05
CA THR A 69 -19.92 11.60 -22.20
C THR A 69 -20.27 10.83 -20.92
N GLU A 70 -20.50 9.51 -21.00
CA GLU A 70 -20.75 8.68 -19.82
C GLU A 70 -19.56 8.64 -18.84
N VAL A 71 -18.35 8.45 -19.38
CA VAL A 71 -17.13 8.44 -18.56
C VAL A 71 -16.83 9.83 -18.01
N ALA A 72 -17.06 10.90 -18.78
CA ALA A 72 -16.82 12.26 -18.36
C ALA A 72 -17.74 12.66 -17.19
N LYS A 73 -19.00 12.22 -17.22
CA LYS A 73 -19.96 12.40 -16.12
C LYS A 73 -19.52 11.63 -14.86
N THR A 74 -19.08 10.39 -15.03
CA THR A 74 -18.63 9.54 -13.92
C THR A 74 -17.41 10.15 -13.21
N LEU A 75 -16.53 10.81 -13.96
CA LEU A 75 -15.30 11.42 -13.45
C LEU A 75 -15.43 12.91 -13.14
N ASP A 76 -16.61 13.50 -13.32
CA ASP A 76 -16.86 14.92 -13.09
C ASP A 76 -15.83 15.80 -13.87
N ILE A 77 -15.77 15.57 -15.19
CA ILE A 77 -14.90 16.27 -16.15
C ILE A 77 -15.65 16.75 -17.40
N GLU A 78 -16.99 16.76 -17.39
CA GLU A 78 -17.83 17.14 -18.54
C GLU A 78 -17.49 18.56 -19.05
N GLU A 79 -17.35 19.52 -18.15
CA GLU A 79 -17.00 20.91 -18.50
C GLU A 79 -15.56 21.07 -19.03
N LEU A 80 -14.73 20.04 -18.86
CA LEU A 80 -13.32 20.06 -19.24
C LEU A 80 -13.08 19.49 -20.65
N LEU A 81 -14.08 18.85 -21.27
CA LEU A 81 -13.96 18.10 -22.53
C LEU A 81 -13.31 18.91 -23.67
N TYR A 82 -13.56 20.22 -23.72
CA TYR A 82 -13.05 21.10 -24.77
C TYR A 82 -11.79 21.88 -24.39
N ARG A 83 -11.26 21.69 -23.17
CA ARG A 83 -10.00 22.29 -22.72
C ARG A 83 -8.81 21.45 -23.15
N ASN A 84 -7.64 22.08 -23.24
CA ASN A 84 -6.36 21.39 -23.41
C ASN A 84 -5.74 21.05 -22.04
N PRO A 85 -4.90 20.00 -21.93
CA PRO A 85 -4.28 19.60 -20.65
C PRO A 85 -3.53 20.72 -19.92
N LYS A 86 -2.94 21.68 -20.65
CA LYS A 86 -2.25 22.83 -20.06
C LYS A 86 -3.16 23.78 -19.26
N GLN A 87 -4.47 23.68 -19.44
CA GLN A 87 -5.48 24.51 -18.77
C GLN A 87 -6.11 23.80 -17.57
N LEU A 88 -5.60 22.63 -17.20
CA LEU A 88 -6.14 21.76 -16.17
C LEU A 88 -5.22 21.73 -14.95
N SER A 89 -5.80 21.54 -13.77
CA SER A 89 -5.05 21.20 -12.56
C SER A 89 -4.48 19.77 -12.65
N GLY A 90 -3.51 19.44 -11.79
CA GLY A 90 -2.94 18.07 -11.74
C GLY A 90 -4.01 16.99 -11.50
N GLY A 91 -5.00 17.27 -10.64
CA GLY A 91 -6.10 16.34 -10.37
C GLY A 91 -7.05 16.17 -11.54
N GLN A 92 -7.31 17.26 -12.27
CA GLN A 92 -8.08 17.21 -13.50
C GLN A 92 -7.34 16.43 -14.59
N CYS A 93 -6.03 16.65 -14.76
CA CYS A 93 -5.19 15.84 -15.65
C CYS A 93 -5.25 14.35 -15.28
N GLN A 94 -5.20 14.01 -13.99
CA GLN A 94 -5.30 12.64 -13.52
C GLN A 94 -6.67 12.02 -13.86
N ARG A 95 -7.77 12.74 -13.61
CA ARG A 95 -9.12 12.31 -14.01
C ARG A 95 -9.22 12.08 -15.51
N VAL A 96 -8.64 12.95 -16.33
CA VAL A 96 -8.61 12.78 -17.79
C VAL A 96 -7.78 11.56 -18.21
N ALA A 97 -6.64 11.31 -17.55
CA ALA A 97 -5.82 10.13 -17.80
C ALA A 97 -6.54 8.82 -17.44
N LEU A 98 -7.27 8.80 -16.31
CA LEU A 98 -8.17 7.71 -15.94
C LEU A 98 -9.31 7.56 -16.95
N GLY A 99 -9.96 8.65 -17.35
CA GLY A 99 -11.02 8.66 -18.35
C GLY A 99 -10.58 8.04 -19.67
N ARG A 100 -9.38 8.39 -20.14
CA ARG A 100 -8.77 7.79 -21.35
C ARG A 100 -8.56 6.29 -21.21
N ALA A 101 -8.24 5.80 -20.02
CA ALA A 101 -8.13 4.36 -19.77
C ALA A 101 -9.50 3.68 -19.77
N ILE A 102 -10.50 4.27 -19.10
CA ILE A 102 -11.83 3.69 -18.89
C ILE A 102 -12.62 3.58 -20.19
N VAL A 103 -12.59 4.60 -21.06
CA VAL A 103 -13.33 4.58 -22.34
C VAL A 103 -12.95 3.41 -23.24
N ARG A 104 -11.76 2.81 -23.05
CA ARG A 104 -11.30 1.63 -23.79
C ARG A 104 -11.96 0.33 -23.33
N ASN A 105 -12.57 0.31 -22.14
CA ASN A 105 -13.15 -0.86 -21.48
C ASN A 105 -12.25 -2.11 -21.53
N PRO A 106 -11.01 -2.02 -21.01
CA PRO A 106 -10.04 -3.12 -21.06
C PRO A 106 -10.39 -4.25 -20.06
N SER A 107 -9.81 -5.42 -20.28
CA SER A 107 -9.87 -6.53 -19.32
C SER A 107 -9.08 -6.24 -18.04
N VAL A 108 -7.97 -5.48 -18.14
CA VAL A 108 -7.10 -5.13 -17.00
C VAL A 108 -6.67 -3.65 -17.05
N PHE A 109 -6.77 -2.98 -15.92
CA PHE A 109 -6.22 -1.65 -15.68
C PHE A 109 -4.86 -1.75 -14.98
N LEU A 110 -3.84 -1.08 -15.53
CA LEU A 110 -2.51 -0.99 -14.94
C LEU A 110 -2.25 0.47 -14.55
N LEU A 111 -2.03 0.72 -13.27
CA LEU A 111 -1.77 2.06 -12.74
C LEU A 111 -0.37 2.09 -12.13
N ASP A 112 0.48 2.96 -12.67
CA ASP A 112 1.89 3.09 -12.29
C ASP A 112 2.10 4.40 -11.52
N GLU A 113 2.12 4.33 -10.19
CA GLU A 113 2.20 5.45 -9.24
C GLU A 113 1.30 6.65 -9.61
N PRO A 114 -0.01 6.44 -9.85
CA PRO A 114 -0.87 7.46 -10.42
C PRO A 114 -1.06 8.71 -9.55
N LEU A 115 -0.73 8.65 -8.25
CA LEU A 115 -0.99 9.73 -7.29
C LEU A 115 0.28 10.41 -6.75
N SER A 116 1.48 9.97 -7.17
CA SER A 116 2.75 10.45 -6.58
C SER A 116 2.99 11.94 -6.84
N ASN A 117 2.50 12.47 -7.97
CA ASN A 117 2.70 13.85 -8.41
C ASN A 117 1.65 14.83 -7.84
N LEU A 118 0.75 14.36 -6.97
CA LEU A 118 -0.33 15.15 -6.39
C LEU A 118 -0.01 15.55 -4.95
N ASP A 119 -0.49 16.72 -4.54
CA ASP A 119 -0.45 17.16 -3.15
C ASP A 119 -1.31 16.25 -2.23
N ALA A 120 -1.08 16.32 -0.92
CA ALA A 120 -1.70 15.42 0.05
C ALA A 120 -3.25 15.46 0.05
N LYS A 121 -3.84 16.65 -0.10
CA LYS A 121 -5.30 16.82 -0.08
C LYS A 121 -5.90 16.17 -1.33
N LEU A 122 -5.33 16.48 -2.49
CA LEU A 122 -5.78 15.95 -3.76
C LEU A 122 -5.52 14.43 -3.87
N ARG A 123 -4.41 13.94 -3.33
CA ARG A 123 -4.10 12.51 -3.23
C ARG A 123 -5.19 11.74 -2.47
N THR A 124 -5.61 12.26 -1.32
CA THR A 124 -6.68 11.64 -0.51
C THR A 124 -8.02 11.60 -1.26
N GLN A 125 -8.36 12.69 -1.94
CA GLN A 125 -9.56 12.75 -2.77
C GLN A 125 -9.49 11.75 -3.93
N MET A 126 -8.41 11.76 -4.71
CA MET A 126 -8.24 10.90 -5.88
C MET A 126 -8.17 9.42 -5.51
N ARG A 127 -7.57 9.08 -4.36
CA ARG A 127 -7.60 7.73 -3.80
C ARG A 127 -9.02 7.22 -3.62
N THR A 128 -9.87 8.03 -3.00
CA THR A 128 -11.29 7.70 -2.79
C THR A 128 -12.01 7.49 -4.12
N GLU A 129 -11.73 8.32 -5.12
CA GLU A 129 -12.32 8.19 -6.46
C GLU A 129 -11.87 6.92 -7.19
N ILE A 130 -10.59 6.54 -7.09
CA ILE A 130 -10.10 5.28 -7.68
C ILE A 130 -10.77 4.07 -7.01
N ILE A 131 -10.94 4.08 -5.68
CA ILE A 131 -11.63 3.01 -4.95
C ILE A 131 -13.08 2.88 -5.44
N LYS A 132 -13.81 4.00 -5.56
CA LYS A 132 -15.18 4.00 -6.09
C LYS A 132 -15.22 3.47 -7.52
N LEU A 133 -14.32 3.93 -8.37
CA LEU A 133 -14.23 3.50 -9.76
C LEU A 133 -14.00 1.98 -9.87
N HIS A 134 -13.05 1.44 -9.10
CA HIS A 134 -12.78 0.00 -9.06
C HIS A 134 -14.04 -0.80 -8.69
N LYS A 135 -14.75 -0.38 -7.64
CA LYS A 135 -16.00 -1.01 -7.20
C LYS A 135 -17.12 -0.95 -8.25
N THR A 136 -17.24 0.18 -8.94
CA THR A 136 -18.27 0.37 -9.98
C THR A 136 -17.98 -0.44 -11.23
N LEU A 137 -16.71 -0.50 -11.67
CA LEU A 137 -16.33 -1.18 -12.90
C LEU A 137 -16.21 -2.70 -12.73
N GLY A 138 -15.82 -3.19 -11.56
CA GLY A 138 -15.66 -4.63 -11.30
C GLY A 138 -14.59 -5.31 -12.17
N THR A 139 -13.68 -4.54 -12.77
CA THR A 139 -12.58 -5.02 -13.62
C THR A 139 -11.29 -5.15 -12.82
N THR A 140 -10.32 -5.92 -13.33
CA THR A 140 -9.06 -6.15 -12.60
C THR A 140 -8.16 -4.91 -12.63
N PHE A 141 -7.73 -4.46 -11.45
CA PHE A 141 -6.78 -3.35 -11.30
C PHE A 141 -5.46 -3.88 -10.74
N LEU A 142 -4.35 -3.52 -11.38
CA LEU A 142 -3.01 -3.67 -10.84
C LEU A 142 -2.44 -2.28 -10.59
N TYR A 143 -2.22 -1.97 -9.31
CA TYR A 143 -1.80 -0.66 -8.83
C TYR A 143 -0.40 -0.76 -8.22
N VAL A 144 0.53 0.05 -8.72
CA VAL A 144 1.90 0.14 -8.21
C VAL A 144 2.05 1.42 -7.40
N THR A 145 2.62 1.30 -6.20
CA THR A 145 2.90 2.43 -5.30
C THR A 145 4.03 2.10 -4.33
N HIS A 146 4.71 3.14 -3.87
CA HIS A 146 5.61 3.09 -2.72
C HIS A 146 4.94 3.59 -1.43
N ASP A 147 3.71 4.11 -1.50
CA ASP A 147 2.96 4.61 -0.35
C ASP A 147 2.17 3.47 0.31
N GLN A 148 2.52 3.17 1.55
CA GLN A 148 1.88 2.11 2.33
C GLN A 148 0.42 2.39 2.61
N THR A 149 0.05 3.66 2.82
CA THR A 149 -1.34 4.05 3.08
C THR A 149 -2.20 3.76 1.86
N GLU A 150 -1.69 4.01 0.65
CA GLU A 150 -2.38 3.64 -0.59
C GLU A 150 -2.57 2.13 -0.68
N ALA A 151 -1.50 1.36 -0.47
CA ALA A 151 -1.58 -0.10 -0.51
C ALA A 151 -2.59 -0.65 0.53
N MET A 152 -2.54 -0.14 1.76
CA MET A 152 -3.39 -0.62 2.86
C MET A 152 -4.87 -0.27 2.70
N THR A 153 -5.20 0.84 2.02
CA THR A 153 -6.58 1.34 1.94
C THR A 153 -7.27 1.02 0.61
N MET A 154 -6.51 0.75 -0.45
CA MET A 154 -7.07 0.54 -1.79
C MET A 154 -7.07 -0.92 -2.23
N ALA A 155 -6.13 -1.73 -1.72
CA ALA A 155 -5.89 -3.05 -2.28
C ALA A 155 -6.78 -4.13 -1.63
N ASP A 156 -7.31 -5.03 -2.45
CA ASP A 156 -7.87 -6.29 -1.96
C ASP A 156 -6.76 -7.26 -1.53
N ARG A 157 -5.63 -7.23 -2.27
CA ARG A 157 -4.39 -7.96 -2.00
C ARG A 157 -3.18 -7.11 -2.37
N ILE A 158 -2.14 -7.20 -1.58
CA ILE A 158 -0.86 -6.52 -1.79
C ILE A 158 0.21 -7.58 -2.11
N VAL A 159 1.02 -7.30 -3.12
CA VAL A 159 2.25 -8.04 -3.43
C VAL A 159 3.40 -7.16 -2.96
N LEU A 160 3.99 -7.47 -1.80
CA LEU A 160 5.14 -6.72 -1.30
C LEU A 160 6.42 -7.26 -1.94
N MET A 161 7.20 -6.37 -2.54
CA MET A 161 8.43 -6.73 -3.25
C MET A 161 9.64 -5.98 -2.68
N LYS A 162 10.81 -6.60 -2.76
CA LYS A 162 12.10 -6.01 -2.43
C LYS A 162 13.16 -6.53 -3.39
N ASP A 163 13.93 -5.63 -3.99
CA ASP A 163 15.06 -5.96 -4.89
C ASP A 163 14.68 -6.97 -5.99
N GLY A 164 13.48 -6.82 -6.56
CA GLY A 164 12.94 -7.69 -7.61
C GLY A 164 12.33 -9.01 -7.13
N LEU A 165 12.38 -9.30 -5.83
CA LEU A 165 11.83 -10.52 -5.23
C LEU A 165 10.53 -10.24 -4.48
N ILE A 166 9.53 -11.08 -4.70
CA ILE A 166 8.29 -11.07 -3.92
C ILE A 166 8.60 -11.57 -2.52
N GLN A 167 8.28 -10.75 -1.52
CA GLN A 167 8.50 -11.05 -0.10
C GLN A 167 7.27 -11.75 0.48
N GLN A 168 6.08 -11.20 0.22
CA GLN A 168 4.81 -11.75 0.70
C GLN A 168 3.67 -11.25 -0.18
N VAL A 169 2.64 -12.08 -0.37
CA VAL A 169 1.40 -11.72 -1.08
C VAL A 169 0.19 -12.06 -0.22
N ASP A 170 -0.53 -11.05 0.25
CA ASP A 170 -1.69 -11.27 1.09
C ASP A 170 -2.66 -10.09 1.11
N THR A 171 -3.75 -10.22 1.85
CA THR A 171 -4.63 -9.10 2.22
C THR A 171 -3.87 -8.07 3.08
N PRO A 172 -4.25 -6.78 3.04
CA PRO A 172 -3.60 -5.73 3.82
C PRO A 172 -3.46 -6.06 5.30
N MET A 173 -4.54 -6.54 5.93
CA MET A 173 -4.55 -6.84 7.36
C MET A 173 -3.67 -8.05 7.70
N ASN A 174 -3.62 -9.07 6.85
CA ASN A 174 -2.78 -10.23 7.11
C ASN A 174 -1.29 -9.92 6.94
N LEU A 175 -0.92 -9.07 5.97
CA LEU A 175 0.44 -8.54 5.85
C LEU A 175 0.86 -7.74 7.08
N TYR A 176 -0.07 -6.97 7.65
CA TYR A 176 0.18 -6.18 8.85
C TYR A 176 0.38 -7.04 10.10
N ASN A 177 -0.54 -8.00 10.31
CA ASN A 177 -0.60 -8.82 11.53
C ASN A 177 0.32 -10.03 11.51
N ASN A 178 0.53 -10.62 10.33
CA ASN A 178 1.28 -11.87 10.15
C ASN A 178 2.38 -11.71 9.09
N PRO A 179 3.37 -10.83 9.31
CA PRO A 179 4.50 -10.68 8.41
C PRO A 179 5.35 -11.96 8.41
N CYS A 180 5.71 -12.47 7.23
CA CYS A 180 6.48 -13.72 7.10
C CYS A 180 7.99 -13.54 7.30
N ASN A 181 8.49 -12.29 7.31
CA ASN A 181 9.88 -11.97 7.56
C ASN A 181 10.03 -10.56 8.15
N LEU A 182 11.24 -10.24 8.63
CA LEU A 182 11.57 -8.96 9.26
C LEU A 182 11.32 -7.75 8.35
N PHE A 183 11.64 -7.87 7.06
CA PHE A 183 11.41 -6.77 6.12
C PHE A 183 9.93 -6.45 5.98
N VAL A 184 9.06 -7.44 5.84
CA VAL A 184 7.61 -7.21 5.78
C VAL A 184 7.12 -6.55 7.09
N ALA A 185 7.61 -7.04 8.23
CA ALA A 185 7.23 -6.54 9.55
C ALA A 185 7.61 -5.07 9.76
N GLU A 186 8.83 -4.69 9.39
CA GLU A 186 9.35 -3.33 9.50
C GLU A 186 8.80 -2.39 8.43
N PHE A 187 8.52 -2.92 7.24
CA PHE A 187 8.03 -2.13 6.12
C PHE A 187 6.54 -1.81 6.27
N MET A 188 5.70 -2.76 6.68
CA MET A 188 4.26 -2.54 6.76
C MET A 188 3.91 -1.79 8.05
N GLY A 189 3.57 -0.50 7.99
CA GLY A 189 3.08 0.27 9.15
C GLY A 189 3.80 1.61 9.35
N SER A 190 3.06 2.60 9.84
CA SER A 190 3.59 3.91 10.19
C SER A 190 3.04 4.33 11.57
N PRO A 191 3.87 4.41 12.63
CA PRO A 191 5.32 4.20 12.62
C PRO A 191 5.75 2.74 12.38
N LYS A 192 7.03 2.52 12.08
CA LYS A 192 7.59 1.18 11.84
C LYS A 192 7.49 0.30 13.08
N MET A 193 7.47 -1.02 12.87
CA MET A 193 7.56 -1.98 13.98
C MET A 193 8.85 -1.76 14.78
N ASN A 194 8.75 -1.82 16.11
CA ASN A 194 9.92 -1.84 16.98
C ASN A 194 10.54 -3.22 16.95
N THR A 195 11.86 -3.28 16.88
CA THR A 195 12.61 -4.54 16.86
C THR A 195 13.71 -4.50 17.92
N LEU A 196 13.84 -5.60 18.68
CA LEU A 196 14.85 -5.78 19.71
C LEU A 196 15.55 -7.12 19.50
N GLU A 197 16.88 -7.13 19.51
CA GLU A 197 17.63 -8.37 19.59
C GLU A 197 17.64 -8.85 21.04
N VAL A 198 17.09 -10.03 21.30
CA VAL A 198 16.88 -10.58 22.65
C VAL A 198 17.35 -12.02 22.71
N THR A 199 17.76 -12.48 23.90
CA THR A 199 17.99 -13.91 24.14
C THR A 199 16.71 -14.57 24.62
N LEU A 200 16.30 -15.67 23.97
CA LEU A 200 15.14 -16.46 24.40
C LEU A 200 15.54 -17.39 25.55
N ILE A 201 14.99 -17.17 26.75
CA ILE A 201 15.27 -17.97 27.95
C ILE A 201 14.05 -18.82 28.29
N ASN A 202 14.28 -20.10 28.60
CA ASN A 202 13.27 -20.99 29.15
C ASN A 202 13.50 -21.13 30.67
N ASN A 203 12.50 -20.78 31.47
CA ASN A 203 12.51 -21.01 32.92
C ASN A 203 11.19 -21.61 33.38
N SER A 204 11.24 -22.79 34.00
CA SER A 204 10.09 -23.44 34.65
C SER A 204 8.85 -23.51 33.75
N ASN A 205 9.07 -23.94 32.50
CA ASN A 205 8.05 -24.09 31.47
C ASN A 205 7.46 -22.78 30.93
N ASN A 206 8.01 -21.61 31.27
CA ASN A 206 7.69 -20.31 30.67
C ASN A 206 8.86 -19.77 29.87
N PHE A 207 8.56 -19.02 28.81
CA PHE A 207 9.56 -18.38 27.96
C PHE A 207 9.64 -16.88 28.21
N TYR A 208 10.86 -16.38 28.15
CA TYR A 208 11.17 -14.97 28.39
C TYR A 208 12.12 -14.46 27.30
N ALA A 209 11.86 -13.27 26.79
CA ALA A 209 12.81 -12.50 26.00
C ALA A 209 13.64 -11.64 26.94
N LYS A 210 14.95 -11.88 27.00
CA LYS A 210 15.88 -11.11 27.85
C LYS A 210 16.79 -10.23 27.02
N LEU A 211 16.89 -8.96 27.40
CA LEU A 211 17.86 -8.00 26.89
C LEU A 211 18.37 -7.17 28.07
N ASN A 212 19.65 -7.32 28.42
CA ASN A 212 20.25 -6.67 29.59
C ASN A 212 19.42 -6.91 30.87
N CYS A 213 18.85 -5.85 31.45
CA CYS A 213 17.96 -5.89 32.62
C CYS A 213 16.47 -6.05 32.27
N ILE A 214 16.10 -5.98 30.99
CA ILE A 214 14.73 -6.13 30.51
C ILE A 214 14.43 -7.63 30.37
N THR A 215 13.33 -8.07 30.96
CA THR A 215 12.83 -9.44 30.82
C THR A 215 11.34 -9.38 30.51
N ILE A 216 10.97 -9.80 29.30
CA ILE A 216 9.58 -9.80 28.82
C ILE A 216 9.10 -11.25 28.84
N LYS A 217 8.04 -11.53 29.59
CA LYS A 217 7.37 -12.83 29.57
C LYS A 217 6.62 -12.98 28.25
N LEU A 218 6.92 -14.05 27.51
CA LEU A 218 6.29 -14.33 26.23
C LEU A 218 5.02 -15.20 26.41
N PRO A 219 4.02 -15.08 25.51
CA PRO A 219 2.88 -15.97 25.47
C PRO A 219 3.32 -17.44 25.33
N ASN A 220 2.63 -18.32 26.06
CA ASN A 220 3.07 -19.69 26.24
C ASN A 220 1.99 -20.70 25.81
N THR A 221 1.47 -20.55 24.59
CA THR A 221 0.54 -21.52 24.01
C THR A 221 1.28 -22.77 23.54
N ASP A 222 0.60 -23.93 23.50
CA ASP A 222 1.27 -25.21 23.21
C ASP A 222 1.92 -25.26 21.82
N LYS A 223 1.32 -24.57 20.83
CA LYS A 223 1.92 -24.40 19.50
C LYS A 223 3.25 -23.63 19.57
N ILE A 224 3.31 -22.57 20.37
CA ILE A 224 4.49 -21.71 20.52
C ILE A 224 5.61 -22.41 21.30
N LYS A 225 5.27 -23.23 22.32
CA LYS A 225 6.26 -23.99 23.12
C LYS A 225 7.18 -24.84 22.25
N SER A 226 6.60 -25.58 21.31
CA SER A 226 7.36 -26.44 20.40
C SER A 226 8.37 -25.66 19.56
N LEU A 227 7.97 -24.47 19.08
CA LEU A 227 8.82 -23.58 18.31
C LEU A 227 9.92 -22.97 19.17
N PHE A 228 9.57 -22.41 20.33
CA PHE A 228 10.50 -21.75 21.23
C PHE A 228 11.57 -22.70 21.81
N ASN A 229 11.23 -23.97 22.05
CA ASN A 229 12.21 -24.96 22.49
C ASN A 229 13.37 -25.13 21.49
N ASN A 230 13.11 -25.01 20.17
CA ASN A 230 14.16 -25.12 19.14
C ASN A 230 15.12 -23.90 19.13
N TYR A 231 14.69 -22.79 19.73
CA TYR A 231 15.45 -21.53 19.81
C TYR A 231 15.86 -21.16 21.24
N ALA A 232 15.70 -22.07 22.20
CA ALA A 232 16.07 -21.81 23.59
C ALA A 232 17.56 -21.44 23.70
N ASN A 233 17.84 -20.38 24.47
CA ASN A 233 19.15 -19.76 24.67
C ASN A 233 19.82 -19.19 23.41
N LYS A 234 19.08 -18.98 22.32
CA LYS A 234 19.58 -18.31 21.10
C LYS A 234 19.16 -16.84 21.08
N SER A 235 19.93 -16.05 20.33
CA SER A 235 19.55 -14.69 19.95
C SER A 235 18.41 -14.75 18.93
N ILE A 236 17.35 -13.97 19.18
CA ILE A 236 16.19 -13.82 18.31
C ILE A 236 15.82 -12.33 18.22
N ILE A 237 15.06 -11.96 17.19
CA ILE A 237 14.50 -10.61 17.07
C ILE A 237 13.07 -10.63 17.59
N LEU A 238 12.80 -9.84 18.61
CA LEU A 238 11.47 -9.57 19.12
C LEU A 238 10.91 -8.32 18.44
N GLY A 239 9.80 -8.48 17.72
CA GLY A 239 9.07 -7.38 17.08
C GLY A 239 7.75 -7.08 17.79
N PHE A 240 7.42 -5.79 17.96
CA PHE A 240 6.12 -5.35 18.48
C PHE A 240 5.75 -3.99 17.89
N ARG A 241 4.46 -3.75 17.67
CA ARG A 241 4.00 -2.51 17.04
C ARG A 241 4.05 -1.33 18.03
N PRO A 242 4.27 -0.10 17.57
CA PRO A 242 4.20 1.09 18.41
C PRO A 242 2.87 1.22 19.18
N GLU A 243 1.74 0.83 18.55
CA GLU A 243 0.41 0.87 19.17
C GLU A 243 0.14 -0.26 20.18
N ASP A 244 1.00 -1.29 20.23
CA ASP A 244 0.95 -2.36 21.23
C ASP A 244 1.72 -1.98 22.51
N ILE A 245 2.29 -0.77 22.57
CA ILE A 245 2.95 -0.20 23.74
C ILE A 245 1.98 0.75 24.43
N TYR A 246 1.61 0.40 25.66
CA TYR A 246 0.71 1.19 26.49
C TYR A 246 1.49 1.90 27.59
N VAL A 247 1.16 3.16 27.85
CA VAL A 247 1.64 3.87 29.04
C VAL A 247 0.83 3.38 30.23
N GLU A 248 1.53 2.93 31.26
CA GLU A 248 0.89 2.48 32.49
C GLU A 248 0.22 3.68 33.19
N ASN A 249 -1.10 3.70 33.17
CA ASN A 249 -1.91 4.59 33.99
C ASN A 249 -2.54 3.76 35.12
N ASN A 250 -2.69 4.33 36.32
CA ASN A 250 -3.29 3.71 37.52
C ASN A 250 -4.72 3.13 37.31
N THR A 251 -5.30 3.26 36.13
CA THR A 251 -6.62 2.79 35.71
C THR A 251 -6.62 1.43 35.00
N ILE A 252 -5.48 0.90 34.54
CA ILE A 252 -5.41 -0.42 33.90
C ILE A 252 -5.37 -1.51 34.97
N LYS A 253 -6.56 -1.95 35.41
CA LYS A 253 -6.76 -2.93 36.49
C LYS A 253 -6.48 -4.40 36.12
N ASP A 254 -6.02 -4.69 34.90
CA ASP A 254 -5.80 -6.07 34.46
C ASP A 254 -4.36 -6.34 34.00
N SER A 255 -3.60 -7.07 34.81
CA SER A 255 -2.62 -8.09 34.39
C SER A 255 -1.57 -7.76 33.32
N LEU A 256 -1.04 -6.55 33.22
CA LEU A 256 0.15 -6.29 32.39
C LEU A 256 1.38 -6.95 33.06
N SER A 257 1.77 -8.14 32.60
CA SER A 257 2.91 -8.87 33.16
C SER A 257 4.28 -8.34 32.71
N ASN A 258 4.30 -7.39 31.77
CA ASN A 258 5.50 -6.89 31.11
C ASN A 258 5.56 -5.36 31.21
N ILE A 259 5.97 -4.84 32.36
CA ILE A 259 6.16 -3.40 32.59
C ILE A 259 7.65 -3.08 32.49
N ILE A 260 8.00 -2.03 31.73
CA ILE A 260 9.37 -1.58 31.53
C ILE A 260 9.45 -0.09 31.81
N SER A 261 10.28 0.31 32.76
CA SER A 261 10.61 1.72 32.98
C SER A 261 11.62 2.19 31.94
N THR A 262 11.28 3.25 31.22
CA THR A 262 12.11 3.83 30.16
C THR A 262 12.00 5.35 30.17
N LYS A 263 12.99 6.03 29.61
CA LYS A 263 12.96 7.49 29.47
C LYS A 263 12.31 7.87 28.13
N VAL A 264 11.49 8.91 28.14
CA VAL A 264 11.02 9.58 26.93
C VAL A 264 12.06 10.61 26.53
N ASP A 265 12.60 10.48 25.32
CA ASP A 265 13.55 11.43 24.76
C ASP A 265 12.82 12.57 24.04
N ILE A 266 11.82 12.23 23.22
CA ILE A 266 11.06 13.17 22.39
C ILE A 266 9.59 12.74 22.37
N THR A 267 8.69 13.72 22.42
CA THR A 267 7.26 13.56 22.15
C THR A 267 6.91 14.32 20.87
N GLU A 268 6.28 13.64 19.92
CA GLU A 268 5.81 14.23 18.66
C GLU A 268 4.28 14.16 18.60
N LEU A 269 3.62 15.32 18.56
CA LEU A 269 2.16 15.41 18.52
C LEU A 269 1.65 15.28 17.08
N MET A 270 0.86 14.25 16.82
CA MET A 270 0.25 13.92 15.52
C MET A 270 -1.27 14.18 15.51
N GLY A 271 -1.73 15.11 16.35
CA GLY A 271 -3.14 15.47 16.50
C GLY A 271 -3.82 14.68 17.62
N SER A 272 -4.62 13.66 17.27
CA SER A 272 -5.31 12.79 18.25
C SER A 272 -4.39 11.75 18.90
N GLU A 273 -3.18 11.62 18.38
CA GLU A 273 -2.18 10.64 18.81
C GLU A 273 -0.85 11.37 19.03
N SER A 274 -0.02 10.82 19.92
CA SER A 274 1.35 11.25 20.16
C SER A 274 2.30 10.09 19.94
N TYR A 275 3.43 10.35 19.28
CA TYR A 275 4.53 9.39 19.18
C TYR A 275 5.55 9.71 20.27
N LEU A 276 5.80 8.74 21.14
CA LEU A 276 6.81 8.83 22.18
C LEU A 276 8.05 8.09 21.69
N TYR A 277 9.15 8.80 21.53
CA TYR A 277 10.45 8.22 21.24
C TYR A 277 11.13 7.88 22.57
N LEU A 278 11.40 6.60 22.78
CA LEU A 278 11.84 6.02 24.04
C LEU A 278 13.30 5.54 23.91
N ASP A 279 14.12 5.79 24.91
CA ASP A 279 15.44 5.17 25.05
C ASP A 279 15.41 4.09 26.13
N CYS A 280 15.40 2.84 25.68
CA CYS A 280 15.39 1.66 26.52
C CYS A 280 16.80 1.04 26.57
N ASN A 281 17.63 1.56 27.49
CA ASN A 281 19.02 1.13 27.70
C ASN A 281 19.87 1.12 26.41
N GLY A 282 19.76 2.18 25.61
CA GLY A 282 20.47 2.35 24.34
C GLY A 282 19.68 1.89 23.10
N ASN A 283 18.51 1.26 23.29
CA ASN A 283 17.64 0.85 22.20
C ASN A 283 16.53 1.88 21.99
N LYS A 284 16.48 2.45 20.79
CA LYS A 284 15.46 3.44 20.42
C LYS A 284 14.17 2.73 20.03
N LEU A 285 13.08 3.07 20.71
CA LEU A 285 11.75 2.53 20.46
C LEU A 285 10.76 3.67 20.25
N ILE A 286 9.64 3.38 19.60
CA ILE A 286 8.55 4.32 19.38
C ILE A 286 7.28 3.73 19.95
N ALA A 287 6.60 4.44 20.84
CA ALA A 287 5.24 4.12 21.27
C ALA A 287 4.25 5.08 20.65
N LYS A 288 3.08 4.57 20.27
CA LYS A 288 1.99 5.35 19.70
C LYS A 288 0.84 5.38 20.71
N VAL A 289 0.59 6.54 21.29
CA VAL A 289 -0.36 6.71 22.40
C VAL A 289 -1.41 7.77 22.09
N PRO A 290 -2.58 7.78 22.76
CA PRO A 290 -3.52 8.90 22.67
C PRO A 290 -2.88 10.21 23.14
N SER A 291 -3.21 11.34 22.52
CA SER A 291 -2.61 12.63 22.87
C SER A 291 -2.97 13.17 24.26
N SER A 292 -3.93 12.55 24.96
CA SER A 292 -4.27 12.86 26.35
C SER A 292 -3.32 12.25 27.39
N THR A 293 -2.22 11.65 26.95
CA THR A 293 -1.31 10.84 27.80
C THR A 293 -0.04 11.62 28.17
N ASP A 294 -0.07 12.95 28.11
CA ASP A 294 1.02 13.85 28.53
C ASP A 294 1.25 13.85 30.06
#